data_AF-A0A8S4SNR7-F1
#
_entry.id   AF-A0A8S4SNR7-F1
#
_cell.length_a   1.000
_cell.length_b   1.000
_cell.length_c   1.000
_cell.angle_alpha   90.00
_cell.angle_beta   90.00
_cell.angle_gamma   90.00
#
_symmetry.space_group_name_H-M   'P 1'
#
loop_
_entity.id
_entity.type
_entity.pdbx_description
1 polymer ?
#
loop_
_entity_poly.entity_id
_entity_poly.type
_entity_poly.pdbx_seq_one_letter_code
_entity_poly.pdbx_strand_id
1 'polypeptide(L)' 'METWSLTMGLIRMLRVTQRAMEGAMLGISLRDQIRNEATRRRTRFTDIARRTNGRWGLKVLVKATLASP' A
#
# COMPACT_ATOMS: atom_id res chain seq x y z
N MET A 1 -15.65 -10.97 9.96
CA MET A 1 -14.84 -11.51 8.84
C MET A 1 -14.96 -10.64 7.58
N GLU A 2 -16.14 -10.17 7.19
CA GLU A 2 -16.37 -9.43 5.93
C GLU A 2 -15.69 -8.06 5.82
N THR A 3 -15.60 -7.32 6.91
CA THR A 3 -14.95 -5.99 6.94
C THR A 3 -13.43 -6.08 6.71
N TRP A 4 -12.81 -7.21 7.06
CA TRP A 4 -11.37 -7.44 6.92
C TRP A 4 -10.97 -7.70 5.47
N SER A 5 -11.72 -8.54 4.76
CA SER A 5 -11.47 -8.82 3.34
C SER A 5 -11.68 -7.57 2.48
N LEU A 6 -12.72 -6.77 2.78
CA LEU A 6 -12.96 -5.47 2.14
C LEU A 6 -11.79 -4.50 2.37
N THR A 7 -11.32 -4.38 3.62
CA THR A 7 -10.20 -3.49 3.96
C THR A 7 -8.91 -3.90 3.25
N MET A 8 -8.60 -5.20 3.20
CA MET A 8 -7.43 -5.71 2.48
C MET A 8 -7.53 -5.50 0.96
N GLY A 9 -8.72 -5.67 0.38
CA GLY A 9 -8.99 -5.38 -1.03
C GLY A 9 -8.70 -3.91 -1.37
N LEU A 10 -9.20 -2.98 -0.57
CA LEU A 10 -8.98 -1.54 -0.74
C LEU A 10 -7.50 -1.18 -0.59
N ILE A 11 -6.80 -1.73 0.41
CA ILE A 11 -5.36 -1.50 0.58
C ILE A 11 -4.59 -1.99 -0.65
N ARG A 12 -4.92 -3.17 -1.19
CA ARG A 12 -4.27 -3.68 -2.40
C ARG A 12 -4.49 -2.75 -3.60
N MET A 13 -5.71 -2.27 -3.82
CA MET A 13 -6.02 -1.35 -4.91
C MET A 13 -5.28 -0.01 -4.78
N LEU A 14 -5.21 0.54 -3.57
CA LEU A 14 -4.46 1.76 -3.30
C LEU A 14 -2.97 1.59 -3.64
N ARG A 15 -2.38 0.44 -3.30
CA ARG A 15 -0.97 0.14 -3.60
C ARG A 15 -0.68 0.08 -5.10
N VAL A 16 -1.56 -0.56 -5.86
CA VAL A 16 -1.43 -0.65 -7.33
C VAL A 16 -1.58 0.73 -7.97
N THR A 17 -2.60 1.48 -7.55
CA THR A 17 -2.88 2.83 -8.07
C THR A 17 -1.72 3.78 -7.77
N GLN A 18 -1.21 3.78 -6.54
CA GLN A 18 -0.04 4.57 -6.16
C GLN A 18 1.17 4.22 -7.04
N ARG A 19 1.41 2.94 -7.33
CA ARG A 19 2.54 2.51 -8.17
C ARG A 19 2.42 2.97 -9.61
N ALA A 20 1.23 2.88 -10.19
CA ALA A 20 0.95 3.37 -11.55
C ALA A 20 1.18 4.88 -11.65
N MET A 21 0.71 5.63 -10.65
CA MET A 21 0.91 7.08 -10.56
C MET A 21 2.40 7.44 -10.43
N GLU A 22 3.14 6.78 -9.55
CA GLU A 22 4.59 6.95 -9.41
C GLU A 22 5.33 6.65 -10.73
N GLY A 23 4.90 5.62 -11.46
CA GLY A 23 5.45 5.27 -12.78
C GLY A 23 5.21 6.36 -13.82
N ALA A 24 3.97 6.85 -13.91
CA ALA A 24 3.59 7.93 -14.83
C ALA A 24 4.38 9.23 -14.56
N MET A 25 4.57 9.60 -13.29
CA MET A 25 5.37 10.77 -12.89
C MET A 25 6.85 10.66 -13.31
N LEU A 26 7.36 9.43 -13.43
CA LEU A 26 8.73 9.16 -13.86
C LEU A 26 8.85 8.89 -15.37
N GLY A 27 7.75 9.00 -16.12
CA GLY A 27 7.71 8.67 -17.55
C GLY A 27 7.91 7.18 -17.86
N ILE A 28 7.66 6.30 -16.88
CA ILE A 28 7.85 4.85 -17.02
C ILE A 28 6.60 4.25 -17.67
N SER A 29 6.80 3.58 -18.80
CA SER A 29 5.79 2.80 -19.50
C SER A 29 5.85 1.32 -19.10
N LEU A 30 4.81 0.57 -19.44
CA LEU A 30 4.79 -0.89 -19.26
C LEU A 30 5.89 -1.60 -20.07
N ARG A 31 6.36 -0.99 -21.17
CA ARG A 31 7.39 -1.57 -22.04
C ARG A 31 8.78 -1.52 -21.43
N ASP A 32 9.01 -0.60 -20.50
CA ASP A 32 10.30 -0.47 -19.82
C ASP A 32 10.57 -1.64 -18.86
N GLN A 33 9.54 -2.46 -18.56
CA GLN A 33 9.62 -3.63 -17.68
C GLN A 33 10.33 -3.36 -16.34
N ILE A 34 10.22 -2.12 -15.84
CA ILE A 34 10.89 -1.71 -14.62
C ILE A 34 10.20 -2.35 -13.42
N ARG A 35 11.00 -3.02 -12.59
CA ARG A 35 10.53 -3.60 -11.33
C ARG A 35 10.05 -2.49 -10.39
N ASN A 36 8.97 -2.76 -9.67
CA ASN A 36 8.40 -1.84 -8.67
C ASN A 36 9.42 -1.39 -7.61
N GLU A 37 10.43 -2.20 -7.30
CA GLU A 37 11.48 -1.81 -6.34
C GLU A 37 12.35 -0.67 -6.86
N ALA A 38 12.61 -0.60 -8.16
CA ALA A 38 13.36 0.50 -8.76
C ALA A 38 12.56 1.81 -8.68
N THR A 39 11.26 1.76 -8.96
CA THR A 39 10.35 2.91 -8.76
C THR A 39 10.35 3.35 -7.28
N ARG A 40 10.27 2.40 -6.33
CA ARG A 40 10.33 2.71 -4.87
C ARG A 40 11.64 3.40 -4.47
N ARG A 41 12.78 2.96 -5.01
CA ARG A 41 14.09 3.58 -4.73
C ARG A 41 14.15 5.01 -5.26
N ARG A 42 13.59 5.27 -6.45
CA ARG A 42 13.60 6.60 -7.08
C ARG A 42 12.67 7.60 -6.38
N THR A 43 11.44 7.20 -6.07
CA THR A 43 10.46 8.13 -5.48
C THR A 43 10.62 8.31 -3.97
N ARG A 44 11.20 7.31 -3.28
CA ARG A 44 11.19 7.20 -1.80
C ARG A 44 9.79 7.28 -1.20
N PHE A 45 8.74 7.15 -2.03
CA PHE A 45 7.37 7.29 -1.58
C PHE A 45 6.98 6.03 -0.79
N THR A 46 6.64 6.25 0.45
CA THR A 46 6.24 5.18 1.35
C THR A 46 4.84 4.71 0.99
N ASP A 47 4.67 3.39 0.82
CA ASP A 47 3.38 2.75 0.58
C ASP A 47 2.34 3.24 1.61
N ILE A 48 1.19 3.75 1.13
CA ILE A 48 0.12 4.30 1.97
C ILE A 48 -0.26 3.34 3.09
N ALA A 49 -0.26 2.02 2.83
CA ALA A 49 -0.55 1.01 3.83
C ALA A 49 0.39 1.11 5.06
N ARG A 50 1.67 1.41 4.85
CA ARG A 50 2.66 1.57 5.93
C ARG A 50 2.41 2.83 6.76
N ARG A 51 1.98 3.94 6.13
CA ARG A 51 1.63 5.18 6.85
C ARG A 51 0.32 5.06 7.62
N THR A 52 -0.69 4.44 7.01
CA THR A 52 -1.97 4.17 7.69
C THR A 52 -1.74 3.21 8.86
N ASN A 53 -0.85 2.23 8.71
CA ASN A 53 -0.47 1.34 9.80
C ASN A 53 0.22 2.07 10.97
N GLY A 54 1.08 3.06 10.69
CA GLY A 54 1.77 3.84 11.73
C GLY A 54 0.88 4.85 12.47
N ARG A 55 -0.13 5.44 11.81
CA ARG A 55 -1.00 6.46 12.43
C ARG A 55 -2.25 5.88 13.08
N TRP A 56 -2.81 4.82 12.50
CA TRP A 56 -4.03 4.16 12.97
C TRP A 56 -3.87 2.66 13.11
N GLY A 57 -3.03 2.02 12.30
CA GLY A 57 -2.97 0.58 12.27
C GLY A 57 -2.32 -0.06 13.47
N LEU A 58 -1.41 0.57 14.23
CA LEU A 58 -0.98 -0.02 15.51
C LEU A 58 -2.16 -0.06 16.49
N LYS A 59 -2.99 0.99 16.50
CA LYS A 59 -4.19 1.08 17.33
C LYS A 59 -5.27 0.10 16.88
N VAL A 60 -5.46 -0.07 15.57
CA VAL A 60 -6.38 -1.05 14.98
C VAL A 60 -5.88 -2.48 15.17
N LEU A 61 -4.58 -2.73 15.00
CA LEU A 61 -3.94 -4.03 15.18
C LEU A 61 -4.00 -4.45 16.64
N VAL A 62 -3.67 -3.57 17.59
CA VAL A 62 -3.82 -3.84 19.04
C VAL A 62 -5.27 -4.12 19.41
N LYS A 63 -6.21 -3.32 18.90
CA LYS A 63 -7.65 -3.55 19.16
C LYS A 63 -8.15 -4.84 18.51
N ALA A 64 -7.52 -5.27 17.41
CA ALA A 64 -7.79 -6.55 16.75
C ALA A 64 -7.18 -7.75 17.50
N THR A 65 -5.99 -7.60 18.09
CA THR A 65 -5.36 -8.67 18.90
C THR A 65 -6.09 -8.89 20.23
N LEU A 66 -6.63 -7.82 20.82
CA LEU A 66 -7.42 -7.87 22.06
C LEU A 66 -8.89 -8.29 21.86
N ALA A 67 -9.32 -8.44 20.61
CA ALA A 67 -10.69 -8.84 20.25
C ALA A 67 -10.77 -10.23 19.59
N SER A 68 -9.64 -10.96 19.52
CA SER A 68 -9.67 -12.41 19.28
C SER A 68 -10.19 -13.12 20.53
N PRO A 69 -11.12 -14.10 20.42
CA PRO A 69 -11.56 -14.90 21.56
C PRO A 69 -10.41 -15.71 22.18
#